data_AF-A0A9Q4KQQ3-F1
#
_entry.id   AF-A0A9Q4KQQ3-F1
#
_cell.length_a   1.000
_cell.length_b   1.000
_cell.length_c   1.000
_cell.angle_alpha   90.00
_cell.angle_beta   90.00
_cell.angle_gamma   90.00
#
_symmetry.space_group_name_H-M   'P 1'
#
loop_
_entity.id
_entity.type
_entity.pdbx_description
1 polymer ?
#
loop_
_entity_poly.entity_id
_entity_poly.type
_entity_poly.pdbx_seq_one_letter_code
_entity_poly.pdbx_strand_id
1 'polypeptide(L)'
;MKKKLIFLLMLGFSVANAGMVNWVVAKVNNEPITNFEVFDTMKKIKTSNQDTALQFLINEKLQASEIKKRDIRVAPYEVTNAIEEIAKKEGKTPEEFKNTLIKQGVNFDEFRSNLAKDIQTQKLLGGIFAKADKKITPESVKQFYESNPMLFMSFESVNATRFAAKTKKEIENVIRGKVGASVYSHKITIPKSSLNEQTAFAFLNMKNGEFTPIMNHPQGFYEVLRIDSKNGVKKVDFETAKDQVFEMFAKNERRKTVDDYFEKLRANAIIEVLPPKK
;
A
#
# COMPACT_ATOMS: atom_id res chain seq x y z
N MET A 1 49.40 36.10 -56.95
CA MET A 1 49.21 36.52 -55.54
C MET A 1 48.19 35.60 -54.86
N LYS A 2 48.57 35.06 -53.69
CA LYS A 2 47.77 34.65 -52.52
C LYS A 2 46.58 33.66 -52.68
N LYS A 3 46.82 32.45 -52.15
CA LYS A 3 46.05 31.68 -51.13
C LYS A 3 44.52 31.62 -51.25
N LYS A 4 43.99 30.39 -51.19
CA LYS A 4 43.28 29.84 -50.00
C LYS A 4 43.01 28.33 -50.19
N LEU A 5 43.61 27.52 -49.32
CA LEU A 5 43.32 26.09 -49.17
C LEU A 5 42.21 25.97 -48.12
N ILE A 6 41.04 25.46 -48.49
CA ILE A 6 39.93 25.17 -47.57
C ILE A 6 40.07 23.72 -47.15
N PHE A 7 40.36 23.50 -45.86
CA PHE A 7 40.40 22.19 -45.23
C PHE A 7 39.02 21.95 -44.59
N LEU A 8 38.24 21.04 -45.17
CA LEU A 8 36.91 20.67 -44.66
C LEU A 8 37.10 19.56 -43.61
N LEU A 9 36.98 19.93 -42.33
CA LEU A 9 37.07 19.01 -41.20
C LEU A 9 35.70 18.32 -40.99
N MET A 10 35.53 17.08 -41.47
CA MET A 10 34.40 16.22 -41.07
C MET A 10 34.65 15.70 -39.65
N LEU A 11 33.95 16.26 -38.67
CA LEU A 11 33.81 15.67 -37.32
C LEU A 11 32.73 14.59 -37.37
N GLY A 12 33.15 13.33 -37.45
CA GLY A 12 32.28 12.19 -37.23
C GLY A 12 31.92 12.09 -35.74
N PHE A 13 30.66 12.35 -35.40
CA PHE A 13 30.12 12.00 -34.08
C PHE A 13 29.91 10.48 -34.03
N SER A 14 30.86 9.77 -33.41
CA SER A 14 30.62 8.40 -32.97
C SER A 14 29.61 8.43 -31.83
N VAL A 15 28.37 8.01 -32.10
CA VAL A 15 27.37 7.78 -31.05
C VAL A 15 27.83 6.57 -30.26
N ALA A 16 28.38 6.78 -29.06
CA ALA A 16 28.73 5.70 -28.16
C ALA A 16 27.44 5.01 -27.69
N ASN A 17 27.21 3.79 -28.16
CA ASN A 17 26.16 2.92 -27.62
C ASN A 17 26.59 2.45 -26.23
N ALA A 18 26.14 3.15 -25.19
CA ALA A 18 26.29 2.71 -23.81
C ALA A 18 25.34 1.51 -23.57
N GLY A 19 25.86 0.29 -23.72
CA GLY A 19 25.15 -0.91 -23.27
C GLY A 19 24.97 -0.88 -21.75
N MET A 20 23.79 -1.24 -21.26
CA MET A 20 23.56 -1.41 -19.82
C MET A 20 24.50 -2.49 -19.29
N VAL A 21 25.52 -2.10 -18.53
CA VAL A 21 26.36 -3.06 -17.79
C VAL A 21 25.52 -3.59 -16.63
N ASN A 22 25.32 -4.91 -16.60
CA ASN A 22 24.59 -5.59 -15.52
C ASN A 22 25.60 -6.07 -14.46
N TRP A 23 25.52 -5.56 -13.23
CA TRP A 23 26.40 -5.94 -12.12
C TRP A 23 25.62 -6.23 -10.85
N VAL A 24 26.25 -6.98 -9.94
CA VAL A 24 25.67 -7.35 -8.65
C VAL A 24 25.77 -6.18 -7.68
N VAL A 25 24.64 -5.77 -7.12
CA VAL A 25 24.50 -4.70 -6.12
C VAL A 25 24.44 -5.28 -4.71
N ALA A 26 23.85 -6.45 -4.53
CA ALA A 26 23.85 -7.15 -3.25
C ALA A 26 23.78 -8.66 -3.44
N LYS A 27 24.01 -9.41 -2.37
CA LYS A 27 23.73 -10.85 -2.28
C LYS A 27 22.93 -11.14 -1.03
N VAL A 28 21.95 -12.05 -1.14
CA VAL A 28 21.14 -12.53 -0.02
C VAL A 28 21.19 -14.05 -0.02
N ASN A 29 21.81 -14.66 1.00
CA ASN A 29 22.00 -16.12 1.08
C ASN A 29 22.58 -16.72 -0.22
N ASN A 30 23.58 -16.05 -0.78
CA ASN A 30 24.24 -16.39 -2.05
C ASN A 30 23.40 -16.17 -3.33
N GLU A 31 22.18 -15.63 -3.24
CA GLU A 31 21.42 -15.16 -4.40
C GLU A 31 21.77 -13.70 -4.74
N PRO A 32 22.25 -13.40 -5.95
CA PRO A 32 22.59 -12.03 -6.33
C PRO A 32 21.33 -11.20 -6.56
N ILE A 33 21.46 -9.91 -6.26
CA ILE A 33 20.56 -8.84 -6.69
C ILE A 33 21.37 -7.94 -7.61
N THR A 34 20.88 -7.76 -8.83
CA THR A 34 21.52 -6.98 -9.88
C THR A 34 21.03 -5.52 -9.92
N ASN A 35 21.83 -4.63 -10.51
CA ASN A 35 21.39 -3.24 -10.75
C ASN A 35 20.16 -3.20 -11.65
N PHE A 36 20.07 -4.08 -12.64
CA PHE A 36 18.88 -4.19 -13.49
C PHE A 36 17.63 -4.51 -12.68
N GLU A 37 17.68 -5.52 -11.78
CA GLU A 37 16.56 -5.84 -10.89
C GLU A 37 16.17 -4.65 -10.01
N VAL A 38 17.15 -3.92 -9.45
CA VAL A 38 16.87 -2.72 -8.64
C VAL A 38 16.13 -1.67 -9.46
N PHE A 39 16.60 -1.33 -10.66
CA PHE A 39 15.94 -0.35 -11.52
C PHE A 39 14.55 -0.80 -11.98
N ASP A 40 14.38 -2.07 -12.29
CA ASP A 40 13.08 -2.63 -12.67
C ASP A 40 12.10 -2.58 -11.50
N THR A 41 12.54 -2.93 -10.29
CA THR A 41 11.76 -2.79 -9.05
C THR A 41 11.41 -1.34 -8.76
N MET A 42 12.32 -0.38 -8.96
CA MET A 42 12.02 1.05 -8.81
C MET A 42 10.82 1.48 -9.67
N LYS A 43 10.77 1.02 -10.92
CA LYS A 43 9.64 1.27 -11.83
C LYS A 43 8.36 0.59 -11.33
N LYS A 44 8.45 -0.69 -10.93
CA LYS A 44 7.32 -1.49 -10.42
C LYS A 44 6.67 -0.85 -9.20
N ILE A 45 7.46 -0.43 -8.22
CA ILE A 45 6.97 0.16 -6.96
C ILE A 45 6.87 1.69 -7.00
N LYS A 46 7.13 2.30 -8.17
CA LYS A 46 7.05 3.75 -8.42
C LYS A 46 7.84 4.59 -7.42
N THR A 47 9.07 4.17 -7.12
CA THR A 47 9.99 4.90 -6.23
C THR A 47 11.18 5.45 -7.00
N SER A 48 11.66 6.63 -6.63
CA SER A 48 12.95 7.17 -7.07
C SER A 48 14.11 6.78 -6.14
N ASN A 49 13.82 6.15 -4.99
CA ASN A 49 14.82 5.74 -4.02
C ASN A 49 15.33 4.32 -4.29
N GLN A 50 16.60 4.20 -4.67
CA GLN A 50 17.28 2.93 -4.92
C GLN A 50 17.32 2.02 -3.69
N ASP A 51 17.54 2.58 -2.50
CA ASP A 51 17.60 1.80 -1.26
C ASP A 51 16.24 1.16 -0.96
N THR A 52 15.14 1.88 -1.21
CA THR A 52 13.79 1.33 -1.06
C THR A 52 13.57 0.13 -1.99
N ALA A 53 14.00 0.21 -3.26
CA ALA A 53 13.89 -0.89 -4.20
C ALA A 53 14.82 -2.06 -3.85
N LEU A 54 16.04 -1.77 -3.37
CA LEU A 54 16.97 -2.79 -2.90
C LEU A 54 16.42 -3.53 -1.68
N GLN A 55 15.87 -2.82 -0.69
CA GLN A 55 15.25 -3.43 0.50
C GLN A 55 14.04 -4.29 0.14
N PHE A 56 13.24 -3.86 -0.85
CA PHE A 56 12.15 -4.68 -1.39
C PHE A 56 12.68 -5.99 -1.97
N LEU A 57 13.73 -5.93 -2.82
CA LEU A 57 14.35 -7.12 -3.41
C LEU A 57 14.99 -8.03 -2.37
N ILE A 58 15.63 -7.47 -1.34
CA ILE A 58 16.18 -8.26 -0.22
C ILE A 58 15.06 -9.06 0.43
N ASN A 59 13.92 -8.44 0.74
CA ASN A 59 12.78 -9.13 1.33
C ASN A 59 12.22 -10.22 0.40
N GLU A 60 12.14 -9.96 -0.90
CA GLU A 60 11.71 -10.94 -1.90
C GLU A 60 12.65 -12.16 -1.93
N LYS A 61 13.98 -11.94 -1.91
CA LYS A 61 14.97 -13.04 -1.88
C LYS A 61 14.93 -13.82 -0.57
N LEU A 62 14.73 -13.16 0.57
CA LEU A 62 14.55 -13.82 1.88
C LEU A 62 13.31 -14.70 1.87
N GLN A 63 12.20 -14.20 1.33
CA GLN A 63 10.96 -14.95 1.18
C GLN A 63 11.15 -16.17 0.28
N ALA A 64 11.79 -16.00 -0.87
CA ALA A 64 12.09 -17.10 -1.80
C ALA A 64 13.01 -18.15 -1.16
N SER A 65 14.02 -17.71 -0.41
CA SER A 65 14.91 -18.60 0.36
C SER A 65 14.11 -19.43 1.38
N GLU A 66 13.15 -18.80 2.07
CA GLU A 66 12.33 -19.49 3.06
C GLU A 66 11.34 -20.47 2.43
N ILE A 67 10.72 -20.11 1.29
CA ILE A 67 9.89 -21.01 0.48
C ILE A 67 10.67 -22.26 0.09
N LYS A 68 11.91 -22.09 -0.39
CA LYS A 68 12.82 -23.19 -0.75
C LYS A 68 13.18 -24.04 0.48
N LYS A 69 13.60 -23.41 1.58
CA LYS A 69 13.97 -24.09 2.83
C LYS A 69 12.85 -24.95 3.40
N ARG A 70 11.60 -24.49 3.27
CA ARG A 70 10.40 -25.20 3.74
C ARG A 70 9.80 -26.16 2.72
N ASP A 71 10.42 -26.30 1.55
CA ASP A 71 9.94 -27.12 0.43
C ASP A 71 8.47 -26.84 0.06
N ILE A 72 8.10 -25.55 0.00
CA ILE A 72 6.74 -25.14 -0.34
C ILE A 72 6.54 -25.28 -1.85
N ARG A 73 5.78 -26.30 -2.25
CA ARG A 73 5.49 -26.64 -3.65
C ARG A 73 4.10 -26.20 -4.07
N VAL A 74 3.94 -26.00 -5.37
CA VAL A 74 2.65 -25.73 -6.03
C VAL A 74 2.45 -26.76 -7.13
N ALA A 75 1.38 -27.53 -7.03
CA ALA A 75 1.01 -28.49 -8.05
C ALA A 75 0.39 -27.77 -9.26
N PRO A 76 0.53 -28.30 -10.49
CA PRO A 76 0.01 -27.64 -11.69
C PRO A 76 -1.49 -27.33 -11.64
N TYR A 77 -2.29 -28.21 -11.03
CA TYR A 77 -3.74 -28.01 -10.92
C TYR A 77 -4.10 -26.81 -10.03
N GLU A 78 -3.27 -26.47 -9.03
CA GLU A 78 -3.52 -25.31 -8.17
C GLU A 78 -3.41 -24.01 -8.98
N VAL A 79 -2.46 -23.94 -9.91
CA VAL A 79 -2.33 -22.81 -10.84
C VAL A 79 -3.54 -22.76 -11.77
N THR A 80 -3.96 -23.90 -12.32
CA THR A 80 -5.15 -23.97 -13.18
C THR A 80 -6.41 -23.48 -12.44
N ASN A 81 -6.65 -23.96 -11.22
CA ASN A 81 -7.79 -23.55 -10.41
C ASN A 81 -7.73 -22.06 -10.07
N ALA A 82 -6.55 -21.52 -9.78
CA ALA A 82 -6.38 -20.09 -9.53
C ALA A 82 -6.71 -19.25 -10.77
N ILE A 83 -6.34 -19.72 -11.98
CA ILE A 83 -6.70 -19.06 -13.25
C ILE A 83 -8.22 -19.09 -13.45
N GLU A 84 -8.86 -20.22 -13.19
CA GLU A 84 -10.32 -20.36 -13.29
C GLU A 84 -11.05 -19.37 -12.38
N GLU A 85 -10.60 -19.26 -11.12
CA GLU A 85 -11.18 -18.30 -10.16
C GLU A 85 -10.97 -16.84 -10.57
N ILE A 86 -9.80 -16.50 -11.14
CA ILE A 86 -9.54 -15.15 -11.66
C ILE A 86 -10.43 -14.87 -12.88
N ALA A 87 -10.50 -15.80 -13.84
CA ALA A 87 -11.32 -15.65 -15.04
C ALA A 87 -12.80 -15.49 -14.69
N LYS A 88 -13.30 -16.29 -13.73
CA LYS A 88 -14.67 -16.23 -13.23
C LYS A 88 -15.00 -14.87 -12.58
N LYS A 89 -14.08 -14.31 -11.80
CA LYS A 89 -14.24 -12.95 -11.23
C LYS A 89 -14.33 -11.86 -12.29
N GLU A 90 -13.72 -12.07 -13.44
CA GLU A 90 -13.83 -11.18 -14.61
C GLU A 90 -15.00 -11.52 -15.54
N GLY A 91 -15.84 -12.51 -15.19
CA GLY A 91 -16.95 -12.95 -16.03
C GLY A 91 -16.53 -13.62 -17.34
N LYS A 92 -15.33 -14.22 -17.37
CA LYS A 92 -14.75 -14.87 -18.56
C LYS A 92 -14.52 -16.35 -18.31
N THR A 93 -14.46 -17.12 -19.38
CA THR A 93 -13.89 -18.47 -19.36
C THR A 93 -12.35 -18.40 -19.26
N PRO A 94 -11.67 -19.47 -18.80
CA PRO A 94 -10.20 -19.51 -18.75
C PRO A 94 -9.54 -19.23 -20.11
N GLU A 95 -10.14 -19.70 -21.20
CA GLU A 95 -9.60 -19.51 -22.55
C GLU A 95 -9.79 -18.06 -23.04
N GLU A 96 -10.94 -17.44 -22.76
CA GLU A 96 -11.15 -16.01 -23.04
C GLU A 96 -10.21 -15.12 -22.22
N PHE A 97 -9.98 -15.48 -20.95
CA PHE A 97 -9.03 -14.79 -20.08
C PHE A 97 -7.61 -14.88 -20.64
N LYS A 98 -7.14 -16.08 -20.97
CA LYS A 98 -5.84 -16.30 -21.63
C LYS A 98 -5.71 -15.47 -22.91
N ASN A 99 -6.70 -15.51 -23.79
CA ASN A 99 -6.69 -14.75 -25.04
C ASN A 99 -6.67 -13.23 -24.80
N THR A 100 -7.31 -12.75 -23.73
CA THR A 100 -7.25 -11.34 -23.33
C THR A 100 -5.83 -10.95 -22.92
N LEU A 101 -5.17 -11.76 -22.09
CA LEU A 101 -3.78 -11.53 -21.65
C LEU A 101 -2.81 -11.50 -22.84
N ILE A 102 -2.95 -12.45 -23.77
CA ILE A 102 -2.11 -12.49 -24.98
C ILE A 102 -2.32 -11.23 -25.84
N LYS A 103 -3.57 -10.78 -26.03
CA LYS A 103 -3.87 -9.53 -26.75
C LYS A 103 -3.28 -8.28 -26.08
N GLN A 104 -3.11 -8.32 -24.76
CA GLN A 104 -2.46 -7.26 -23.98
C GLN A 104 -0.92 -7.35 -24.01
N GLY A 105 -0.35 -8.33 -24.72
CA GLY A 105 1.08 -8.55 -24.81
C GLY A 105 1.69 -9.31 -23.62
N VAL A 106 0.86 -9.93 -22.78
CA VAL A 106 1.33 -10.74 -21.65
C VAL A 106 1.70 -12.14 -22.12
N ASN A 107 2.91 -12.60 -21.80
CA ASN A 107 3.29 -13.99 -22.00
C ASN A 107 2.56 -14.89 -21.00
N PHE A 108 1.75 -15.83 -21.50
CA PHE A 108 0.90 -16.65 -20.63
C PHE A 108 1.69 -17.62 -19.74
N ASP A 109 2.81 -18.17 -20.23
CA ASP A 109 3.65 -19.06 -19.42
C ASP A 109 4.37 -18.29 -18.29
N GLU A 110 4.80 -17.05 -18.57
CA GLU A 110 5.34 -16.15 -17.54
C GLU A 110 4.27 -15.81 -16.50
N PHE A 111 3.05 -15.50 -16.94
CA PHE A 111 1.92 -15.25 -16.04
C PHE A 111 1.66 -16.46 -15.13
N ARG A 112 1.62 -17.68 -15.69
CA ARG A 112 1.45 -18.92 -14.89
C ARG A 112 2.58 -19.12 -13.88
N SER A 113 3.82 -18.85 -14.29
CA SER A 113 4.99 -18.95 -13.41
C SER A 113 4.91 -17.95 -12.25
N ASN A 114 4.53 -16.70 -12.51
CA ASN A 114 4.35 -15.70 -11.48
C ASN A 114 3.18 -16.04 -10.55
N LEU A 115 2.06 -16.53 -11.10
CA LEU A 115 0.93 -17.00 -10.30
C LEU A 115 1.33 -18.16 -9.38
N ALA A 116 2.17 -19.09 -9.84
CA ALA A 116 2.70 -20.15 -9.00
C ALA A 116 3.52 -19.59 -7.82
N LYS A 117 4.36 -18.56 -8.05
CA LYS A 117 5.10 -17.88 -6.97
C LYS A 117 4.18 -17.18 -5.98
N ASP A 118 3.09 -16.56 -6.47
CA ASP A 118 2.08 -15.94 -5.61
C ASP A 118 1.38 -16.99 -4.73
N ILE A 119 1.07 -18.16 -5.28
CA ILE A 119 0.50 -19.27 -4.50
C ILE A 119 1.51 -19.79 -3.46
N GLN A 120 2.80 -19.92 -3.79
CA GLN A 120 3.83 -20.29 -2.81
C GLN A 120 3.90 -19.28 -1.66
N THR A 121 3.82 -17.99 -1.99
CA THR A 121 3.77 -16.88 -1.04
C THR A 121 2.57 -17.00 -0.11
N GLN A 122 1.39 -17.22 -0.67
CA GLN A 122 0.16 -17.42 0.10
C GLN A 122 0.26 -18.63 1.04
N LYS A 123 0.83 -19.74 0.58
CA LYS A 123 1.08 -20.93 1.42
C LYS A 123 2.06 -20.64 2.56
N LEU A 124 3.15 -19.92 2.28
CA LEU A 124 4.11 -19.50 3.30
C LEU A 124 3.40 -18.68 4.39
N LEU A 125 2.69 -17.63 3.96
CA LEU A 125 1.97 -16.72 4.86
C LEU A 125 0.86 -17.46 5.62
N GLY A 126 0.11 -18.36 4.98
CA GLY A 126 -0.91 -19.18 5.64
C GLY A 126 -0.31 -20.03 6.77
N GLY A 127 0.87 -20.61 6.57
CA GLY A 127 1.59 -21.32 7.62
C GLY A 127 2.08 -20.43 8.77
N ILE A 128 2.38 -19.16 8.49
CA ILE A 128 2.75 -18.16 9.52
C ILE A 128 1.49 -17.71 10.28
N PHE A 129 0.40 -17.41 9.56
CA PHE A 129 -0.89 -17.03 10.12
C PHE A 129 -1.47 -18.12 11.01
N ALA A 130 -1.33 -19.41 10.65
CA ALA A 130 -1.76 -20.51 11.52
C ALA A 130 -1.09 -20.48 12.91
N LYS A 131 0.12 -19.91 13.05
CA LYS A 131 0.76 -19.70 14.35
C LYS A 131 0.17 -18.49 15.09
N ALA A 132 -0.16 -17.42 14.38
CA ALA A 132 -0.84 -16.26 14.93
C ALA A 132 -2.25 -16.62 15.42
N ASP A 133 -2.98 -17.40 14.62
CA ASP A 133 -4.37 -17.77 14.87
C ASP A 133 -4.54 -18.60 16.15
N LYS A 134 -3.53 -19.38 16.54
CA LYS A 134 -3.50 -20.07 17.85
C LYS A 134 -3.51 -19.13 19.05
N LYS A 135 -3.09 -17.87 18.89
CA LYS A 135 -3.14 -16.84 19.94
C LYS A 135 -4.49 -16.14 20.01
N ILE A 136 -5.33 -16.31 19.00
CA ILE A 136 -6.64 -15.66 18.90
C ILE A 136 -7.67 -16.51 19.63
N THR A 137 -7.74 -16.34 20.94
CA THR A 137 -8.74 -16.96 21.82
C THR A 137 -9.86 -15.98 22.17
N PRO A 138 -11.06 -16.44 22.58
CA PRO A 138 -12.13 -15.55 23.04
C PRO A 138 -11.68 -14.55 24.12
N GLU A 139 -10.81 -14.97 25.03
CA GLU A 139 -10.25 -14.13 26.10
C GLU A 139 -9.35 -13.04 25.53
N SER A 140 -8.46 -13.38 24.60
CA SER A 140 -7.56 -12.41 23.96
C SER A 140 -8.33 -11.39 23.12
N VAL A 141 -9.42 -11.81 22.45
CA VAL A 141 -10.31 -10.94 21.68
C VAL A 141 -11.02 -9.96 22.62
N LYS A 142 -11.54 -10.46 23.75
CA LYS A 142 -12.16 -9.62 24.77
C LYS A 142 -11.15 -8.64 25.38
N GLN A 143 -9.94 -9.10 25.70
CA GLN A 143 -8.86 -8.27 26.22
C GLN A 143 -8.47 -7.18 25.22
N PHE A 144 -8.42 -7.48 23.92
CA PHE A 144 -8.18 -6.50 22.87
C PHE A 144 -9.27 -5.42 22.85
N TYR A 145 -10.54 -5.81 23.00
CA TYR A 145 -11.65 -4.85 23.11
C TYR A 145 -11.54 -3.95 24.36
N GLU A 146 -11.21 -4.54 25.50
CA GLU A 146 -11.08 -3.81 26.78
C GLU A 146 -9.89 -2.86 26.78
N SER A 147 -8.77 -3.26 26.16
CA SER A 147 -7.53 -2.48 26.11
C SER A 147 -7.55 -1.37 25.06
N ASN A 148 -8.51 -1.39 24.12
CA ASN A 148 -8.61 -0.43 23.04
C ASN A 148 -10.00 0.24 22.98
N PRO A 149 -10.48 0.87 24.07
CA PRO A 149 -11.87 1.34 24.16
C PRO A 149 -12.23 2.35 23.07
N MET A 150 -11.28 3.20 22.64
CA MET A 150 -11.48 4.21 21.60
C MET A 150 -11.80 3.61 20.22
N LEU A 151 -11.30 2.41 19.90
CA LEU A 151 -11.58 1.73 18.62
C LEU A 151 -13.04 1.31 18.50
N PHE A 152 -13.73 1.17 19.64
CA PHE A 152 -15.11 0.70 19.73
C PHE A 152 -16.05 1.79 20.25
N MET A 153 -15.57 3.04 20.28
CA MET A 153 -16.46 4.18 20.46
C MET A 153 -17.16 4.48 19.13
N SER A 154 -18.43 4.87 19.22
CA SER A 154 -19.23 5.31 18.09
C SER A 154 -20.03 6.54 18.49
N PHE A 155 -20.54 7.25 17.50
CA PHE A 155 -21.49 8.34 17.65
C PHE A 155 -22.67 8.13 16.69
N GLU A 156 -23.76 8.86 16.92
CA GLU A 156 -24.94 8.84 16.04
C GLU A 156 -24.84 9.92 14.96
N SER A 157 -24.46 11.13 15.34
CA SER A 157 -24.21 12.25 14.42
C SER A 157 -23.13 13.20 14.93
N VAL A 158 -22.58 13.99 14.01
CA VAL A 158 -21.66 15.09 14.28
C VAL A 158 -22.34 16.40 13.91
N ASN A 159 -22.38 17.35 14.83
CA ASN A 159 -22.72 18.73 14.53
C ASN A 159 -21.44 19.45 14.11
N ALA A 160 -21.49 20.11 12.96
CA ALA A 160 -20.37 20.86 12.42
C ALA A 160 -20.82 22.19 11.83
N THR A 161 -19.89 23.14 11.76
CA THR A 161 -20.06 24.35 10.97
C THR A 161 -19.24 24.20 9.70
N ARG A 162 -19.93 24.22 8.55
CA ARG A 162 -19.28 24.22 7.24
C ARG A 162 -18.94 25.65 6.86
N PHE A 163 -17.70 25.85 6.39
CA PHE A 163 -17.24 27.10 5.80
C PHE A 163 -16.81 26.84 4.36
N ALA A 164 -17.25 27.69 3.44
CA ALA A 164 -16.89 27.61 2.02
C ALA A 164 -16.50 29.00 1.49
N ALA A 165 -15.45 29.05 0.67
CA ALA A 165 -14.94 30.29 0.10
C ALA A 165 -14.32 30.05 -1.28
N LYS A 166 -14.20 31.10 -2.10
CA LYS A 166 -13.64 30.99 -3.46
C LYS A 166 -12.14 30.70 -3.44
N THR A 167 -11.43 31.15 -2.40
CA THR A 167 -9.98 30.97 -2.30
C THR A 167 -9.58 30.18 -1.07
N LYS A 168 -8.49 29.41 -1.18
CA LYS A 168 -7.90 28.68 -0.05
C LYS A 168 -7.52 29.62 1.10
N LYS A 169 -6.98 30.80 0.77
CA LYS A 169 -6.55 31.82 1.74
C LYS A 169 -7.68 32.31 2.63
N GLU A 170 -8.90 32.42 2.10
CA GLU A 170 -10.08 32.76 2.90
C GLU A 170 -10.39 31.68 3.94
N ILE A 171 -10.31 30.40 3.56
CA ILE A 171 -10.48 29.29 4.50
C ILE A 171 -9.35 29.25 5.54
N GLU A 172 -8.10 29.52 5.16
CA GLU A 172 -6.97 29.63 6.09
C GLU A 172 -7.14 30.79 7.09
N ASN A 173 -7.85 31.86 6.72
CA ASN A 173 -8.21 32.94 7.65
C ASN A 173 -9.28 32.48 8.64
N VAL A 174 -10.29 31.71 8.18
CA VAL A 174 -11.34 31.14 9.04
C VAL A 174 -10.74 30.25 10.13
N ILE A 175 -9.80 29.38 9.77
CA ILE A 175 -9.11 28.49 10.73
C ILE A 175 -8.36 29.31 11.79
N ARG A 176 -7.85 30.50 11.43
CA ARG A 176 -7.21 31.46 12.35
C ARG A 176 -8.20 32.36 13.10
N GLY A 177 -9.50 32.07 13.03
CA GLY A 177 -10.55 32.81 13.71
C GLY A 177 -11.01 34.10 13.02
N LYS A 178 -10.57 34.36 11.78
CA LYS A 178 -10.96 35.55 11.00
C LYS A 178 -11.92 35.15 9.87
N VAL A 179 -13.21 35.31 10.12
CA VAL A 179 -14.25 35.03 9.11
C VAL A 179 -14.54 36.30 8.31
N GLY A 180 -14.24 36.28 7.00
CA GLY A 180 -14.53 37.39 6.10
C GLY A 180 -15.97 37.38 5.60
N ALA A 181 -16.48 38.53 5.15
CA ALA A 181 -17.86 38.68 4.66
C ALA A 181 -18.18 37.83 3.41
N SER A 182 -17.16 37.44 2.63
CA SER A 182 -17.28 36.59 1.44
C SER A 182 -17.34 35.09 1.76
N VAL A 183 -17.11 34.69 3.02
CA VAL A 183 -17.12 33.28 3.44
C VAL A 183 -18.55 32.87 3.73
N TYR A 184 -19.02 31.84 3.04
CA TYR A 184 -20.30 31.22 3.35
C TYR A 184 -20.14 30.27 4.53
N SER A 185 -21.02 30.37 5.52
CA SER A 185 -21.04 29.47 6.69
C SER A 185 -22.43 29.02 7.07
N HIS A 186 -22.62 27.74 7.34
CA HIS A 186 -23.86 27.21 7.90
C HIS A 186 -23.60 26.00 8.80
N LYS A 187 -24.47 25.80 9.78
CA LYS A 187 -24.44 24.62 10.64
C LYS A 187 -25.06 23.44 9.91
N ILE A 188 -24.44 22.27 10.07
CA ILE A 188 -24.90 20.99 9.54
C ILE A 188 -24.85 19.92 10.62
N THR A 189 -25.71 18.93 10.48
CA THR A 189 -25.65 17.69 11.25
C THR A 189 -25.40 16.56 10.28
N ILE A 190 -24.29 15.84 10.50
CA ILE A 190 -23.85 14.75 9.64
C ILE A 190 -24.13 13.43 10.37
N PRO A 191 -25.09 12.61 9.92
CA PRO A 191 -25.34 11.31 10.53
C PRO A 191 -24.18 10.36 10.25
N LYS A 192 -23.85 9.46 11.19
CA LYS A 192 -22.79 8.46 10.98
C LYS A 192 -23.04 7.61 9.73
N SER A 193 -24.30 7.29 9.44
CA SER A 193 -24.69 6.48 8.27
C SER A 193 -24.36 7.12 6.93
N SER A 194 -24.11 8.43 6.86
CA SER A 194 -23.66 9.10 5.62
C SER A 194 -22.13 9.14 5.48
N LEU A 195 -21.39 8.62 6.46
CA LEU A 195 -19.93 8.62 6.49
C LEU A 195 -19.39 7.23 6.17
N ASN A 196 -18.23 7.18 5.53
CA ASN A 196 -17.42 5.96 5.51
C ASN A 196 -16.69 5.79 6.86
N GLU A 197 -16.18 4.58 7.12
CA GLU A 197 -15.53 4.24 8.40
C GLU A 197 -14.31 5.12 8.71
N GLN A 198 -13.52 5.48 7.70
CA GLN A 198 -12.33 6.32 7.89
C GLN A 198 -12.70 7.72 8.35
N THR A 199 -13.68 8.35 7.70
CA THR A 199 -14.17 9.69 8.07
C THR A 199 -14.88 9.67 9.42
N ALA A 200 -15.70 8.65 9.69
CA ALA A 200 -16.34 8.49 10.99
C ALA A 200 -15.29 8.38 12.11
N PHE A 201 -14.26 7.54 11.93
CA PHE A 201 -13.16 7.41 12.88
C PHE A 201 -12.40 8.73 13.06
N ALA A 202 -12.10 9.44 11.97
CA ALA A 202 -11.45 10.75 12.05
C ALA A 202 -12.28 11.73 12.88
N PHE A 203 -13.56 11.89 12.57
CA PHE A 203 -14.44 12.81 13.31
C PHE A 203 -14.56 12.42 14.77
N LEU A 204 -14.70 11.13 15.09
CA LEU A 204 -14.73 10.63 16.47
C LEU A 204 -13.50 11.06 17.28
N ASN A 205 -12.32 11.12 16.67
CA ASN A 205 -11.06 11.49 17.34
C ASN A 205 -10.77 13.01 17.36
N MET A 206 -11.36 13.79 16.45
CA MET A 206 -11.17 15.25 16.42
C MET A 206 -11.77 15.94 17.64
N LYS A 207 -11.15 16.97 18.18
CA LYS A 207 -11.70 17.72 19.32
C LYS A 207 -12.83 18.65 18.88
N ASN A 208 -13.70 19.02 19.81
CA ASN A 208 -14.67 20.09 19.55
C ASN A 208 -13.91 21.40 19.28
N GLY A 209 -14.32 22.12 18.25
CA GLY A 209 -13.65 23.30 17.71
C GLY A 209 -12.55 23.00 16.69
N GLU A 210 -12.16 21.74 16.48
CA GLU A 210 -11.13 21.36 15.52
C GLU A 210 -11.65 21.43 14.08
N PHE A 211 -10.79 21.90 13.17
CA PHE A 211 -11.10 21.98 11.75
C PHE A 211 -10.58 20.75 11.00
N THR A 212 -11.35 20.30 10.02
CA THR A 212 -10.88 19.27 9.06
C THR A 212 -9.75 19.83 8.18
N PRO A 213 -9.05 18.98 7.42
CA PRO A 213 -8.25 19.46 6.29
C PRO A 213 -9.09 20.30 5.33
N ILE A 214 -8.45 21.27 4.66
CA ILE A 214 -9.10 22.06 3.61
C ILE A 214 -9.34 21.16 2.40
N MET A 215 -10.59 21.12 1.93
CA MET A 215 -11.02 20.31 0.80
C MET A 215 -11.25 21.21 -0.41
N ASN A 216 -10.85 20.71 -1.59
CA ASN A 216 -11.12 21.35 -2.87
C ASN A 216 -12.41 20.76 -3.45
N HIS A 217 -13.40 21.60 -3.69
CA HIS A 217 -14.65 21.17 -4.29
C HIS A 217 -14.54 21.17 -5.84
N PRO A 218 -15.13 20.20 -6.55
CA PRO A 218 -15.08 20.14 -8.02
C PRO A 218 -15.62 21.39 -8.73
N GLN A 219 -16.50 22.15 -8.07
CA GLN A 219 -17.04 23.41 -8.57
C GLN A 219 -16.09 24.61 -8.39
N GLY A 220 -14.85 24.40 -7.97
CA GLY A 220 -13.81 25.43 -7.92
C GLY A 220 -13.80 26.30 -6.66
N PHE A 221 -14.40 25.85 -5.56
CA PHE A 221 -14.31 26.51 -4.25
C PHE A 221 -13.60 25.62 -3.23
N TYR A 222 -13.24 26.21 -2.09
CA TYR A 222 -12.57 25.55 -0.98
C TYR A 222 -13.50 25.48 0.21
N GLU A 223 -13.44 24.38 0.96
CA GLU A 223 -14.26 24.20 2.14
C GLU A 223 -13.50 23.56 3.30
N VAL A 224 -14.00 23.82 4.51
CA VAL A 224 -13.56 23.19 5.74
C VAL A 224 -14.75 23.00 6.66
N LEU A 225 -14.72 21.94 7.47
CA LEU A 225 -15.68 21.72 8.55
C LEU A 225 -15.00 21.99 9.89
N ARG A 226 -15.67 22.73 10.76
CA ARG A 226 -15.33 22.76 12.19
C ARG A 226 -16.24 21.79 12.92
N ILE A 227 -15.66 20.83 13.65
CA ILE A 227 -16.42 19.86 14.45
C ILE A 227 -16.91 20.57 15.71
N ASP A 228 -18.21 20.83 15.85
CA ASP A 228 -18.74 21.58 17.00
C ASP A 228 -19.07 20.65 18.18
N SER A 229 -19.73 19.51 17.89
CA SER A 229 -20.03 18.47 18.88
C SER A 229 -20.34 17.13 18.23
N LYS A 230 -20.36 16.06 19.05
CA LYS A 230 -20.80 14.72 18.64
C LYS A 230 -21.96 14.29 19.52
N ASN A 231 -23.00 13.73 18.92
CA ASN A 231 -24.20 13.27 19.61
C ASN A 231 -24.21 11.74 19.67
N GLY A 232 -24.80 11.19 20.73
CA GLY A 232 -24.93 9.74 20.89
C GLY A 232 -23.60 9.02 21.01
N VAL A 233 -22.57 9.69 21.56
CA VAL A 233 -21.25 9.08 21.76
C VAL A 233 -21.38 7.98 22.81
N LYS A 234 -21.12 6.73 22.39
CA LYS A 234 -21.18 5.56 23.27
C LYS A 234 -20.14 4.53 22.87
N LYS A 235 -19.73 3.72 23.84
CA LYS A 235 -18.96 2.50 23.57
C LYS A 235 -19.93 1.44 23.06
N VAL A 236 -19.64 0.87 21.89
CA VAL A 236 -20.37 -0.29 21.38
C VAL A 236 -20.04 -1.46 22.30
N ASP A 237 -21.05 -2.17 22.78
CA ASP A 237 -20.87 -3.31 23.67
C ASP A 237 -20.09 -4.45 22.99
N PHE A 238 -19.43 -5.27 23.79
CA PHE A 238 -18.58 -6.34 23.28
C PHE A 238 -19.36 -7.35 22.43
N GLU A 239 -20.57 -7.73 22.85
CA GLU A 239 -21.37 -8.72 22.13
C GLU A 239 -21.76 -8.23 20.74
N THR A 240 -22.15 -6.96 20.61
CA THR A 240 -22.46 -6.34 19.31
C THR A 240 -21.21 -6.12 18.46
N ALA A 241 -20.07 -5.79 19.07
CA ALA A 241 -18.82 -5.52 18.36
C ALA A 241 -17.98 -6.78 18.09
N LYS A 242 -18.37 -7.95 18.61
CA LYS A 242 -17.52 -9.14 18.72
C LYS A 242 -16.83 -9.54 17.42
N ASP A 243 -17.57 -9.59 16.32
CA ASP A 243 -17.04 -9.98 15.01
C ASP A 243 -16.03 -8.94 14.49
N GLN A 244 -16.34 -7.65 14.63
CA GLN A 244 -15.42 -6.58 14.27
C GLN A 244 -14.15 -6.61 15.13
N VAL A 245 -14.28 -6.83 16.44
CA VAL A 245 -13.15 -6.96 17.37
C VAL A 245 -12.25 -8.12 16.95
N PHE A 246 -12.85 -9.28 16.65
CA PHE A 246 -12.13 -10.46 16.19
C PHE A 246 -11.36 -10.17 14.91
N GLU A 247 -12.00 -9.62 13.88
CA GLU A 247 -11.35 -9.30 12.60
C GLU A 247 -10.18 -8.31 12.76
N MET A 248 -10.39 -7.25 13.56
CA MET A 248 -9.34 -6.26 13.83
C MET A 248 -8.17 -6.88 14.59
N PHE A 249 -8.45 -7.66 15.63
CA PHE A 249 -7.41 -8.32 16.43
C PHE A 249 -6.66 -9.36 15.61
N ALA A 250 -7.37 -10.20 14.85
CA ALA A 250 -6.79 -11.22 13.99
C ALA A 250 -5.86 -10.60 12.93
N LYS A 251 -6.33 -9.54 12.27
CA LYS A 251 -5.51 -8.80 11.30
C LYS A 251 -4.24 -8.24 11.94
N ASN A 252 -4.36 -7.65 13.14
CA ASN A 252 -3.23 -7.09 13.86
C ASN A 252 -2.21 -8.17 14.27
N GLU A 253 -2.67 -9.25 14.87
CA GLU A 253 -1.80 -10.35 15.32
C GLU A 253 -1.12 -11.07 14.17
N ARG A 254 -1.84 -11.32 13.07
CA ARG A 254 -1.27 -11.90 11.84
C ARG A 254 -0.19 -11.01 11.24
N ARG A 255 -0.45 -9.69 11.13
CA ARG A 255 0.54 -8.73 10.64
C ARG A 255 1.78 -8.72 11.52
N LYS A 256 1.61 -8.55 12.84
CA LYS A 256 2.71 -8.57 13.80
C LYS A 256 3.54 -9.86 13.71
N THR A 257 2.87 -11.01 13.59
CA THR A 257 3.55 -12.30 13.48
C THR A 257 4.34 -12.43 12.19
N VAL A 258 3.85 -11.89 11.06
CA VAL A 258 4.61 -11.83 9.80
C VAL A 258 5.80 -10.90 9.92
N ASP A 259 5.61 -9.69 10.46
CA ASP A 259 6.67 -8.71 10.64
C ASP A 259 7.80 -9.30 11.52
N ASP A 260 7.45 -9.86 12.68
CA ASP A 260 8.39 -10.55 13.58
C ASP A 260 9.11 -11.73 12.91
N TYR A 261 8.41 -12.44 12.01
CA TYR A 261 8.98 -13.57 11.28
C TYR A 261 10.05 -13.11 10.28
N PHE A 262 9.73 -12.10 9.48
CA PHE A 262 10.65 -11.58 8.46
C PHE A 262 11.83 -10.82 9.06
N GLU A 263 11.64 -10.13 10.19
CA GLU A 263 12.76 -9.54 10.94
C GLU A 263 13.73 -10.63 11.43
N LYS A 264 13.21 -11.76 11.94
CA LYS A 264 14.06 -12.90 12.29
C LYS A 264 14.73 -13.54 11.08
N LEU A 265 14.04 -13.64 9.94
CA LEU A 265 14.67 -14.14 8.71
C LEU A 265 15.83 -13.24 8.29
N ARG A 266 15.62 -11.93 8.30
CA ARG A 266 16.63 -10.94 7.94
C ARG A 266 17.82 -10.99 8.90
N ALA A 267 17.60 -11.07 10.20
CA ALA A 267 18.66 -11.14 11.21
C ALA A 267 19.53 -12.41 11.07
N ASN A 268 18.98 -13.51 10.55
CA ASN A 268 19.70 -14.77 10.35
C ASN A 268 20.26 -14.94 8.93
N ALA A 269 20.01 -14.00 8.02
CA ALA A 269 20.43 -14.10 6.64
C ALA A 269 21.81 -13.47 6.42
N ILE A 270 22.54 -14.01 5.45
CA ILE A 270 23.79 -13.39 4.97
C ILE A 270 23.41 -12.38 3.90
N ILE A 271 23.49 -11.09 4.24
CA ILE A 271 23.18 -9.98 3.35
C ILE A 271 24.45 -9.16 3.13
N GLU A 272 24.97 -9.20 1.91
CA GLU A 272 26.17 -8.47 1.50
C GLU A 272 25.77 -7.40 0.49
N VAL A 273 25.80 -6.13 0.89
CA VAL A 273 25.63 -5.01 -0.05
C VAL A 273 27.00 -4.66 -0.62
N LEU A 274 27.11 -4.66 -1.94
CA LEU A 274 28.36 -4.40 -2.64
C LEU A 274 28.48 -2.91 -2.96
N PRO A 275 29.70 -2.35 -2.89
CA PRO A 275 29.92 -0.94 -3.22
C PRO A 275 29.56 -0.67 -4.69
N PRO A 276 29.04 0.52 -5.01
CA PRO A 276 28.74 0.89 -6.39
C PRO A 276 30.03 0.84 -7.22
N LYS A 277 29.96 0.18 -8.39
CA LYS A 277 31.07 0.22 -9.35
C LYS A 277 31.15 1.62 -9.94
N LYS A 278 32.30 2.26 -9.80
CA LYS A 278 32.66 3.52 -10.47
C LYS A 278 32.85 3.28 -11.96
#